data_AF-A0AAJ5UPY6-F1
#
_entry.id   AF-A0AAJ5UPY6-F1
#
_cell.length_a   1.000
_cell.length_b   1.000
_cell.length_c   1.000
_cell.angle_alpha   90.00
_cell.angle_beta   90.00
_cell.angle_gamma   90.00
#
_symmetry.space_group_name_H-M   'P 1'
#
loop_
_entity.id
_entity.type
_entity.pdbx_description
1 polymer ?
#
loop_
_entity_poly.entity_id
_entity_poly.type
_entity_poly.pdbx_seq_one_letter_code
_entity_poly.pdbx_strand_id
1 'polypeptide(L)'
;MDNAIIKKDILLNLSVEDGGFDFSTSIADAMAKAETELVVLNETVDSIKGLKPDCDKLDYILATSSGALCGIIDIFLVGKPGESPLGNITDKWFVARTIDFAKLCNPEKKNFDSLDSALRFLEKKFKVPYDQTGLGDAGKTIFDLTAKNHHFKSLAHNPSLLGLFFSILDQFSNTSHFVTDGQLVSLQQADEKWELRGGNIPSKLFCGFANWIGHLISDVSGSSSSAAKGNRGTGLPSPLWTWTNDIIAIKAKLGLSVTETDKTMNELALNIFEKGYDIRFQTAQAIPVFLNELLVRLIYAIRRLFRYFSEIPKTERSFALMWKKCEPFSNATVKRMLTVAHGTFCLVDVGDAVGRSLIAGGGTFNAVEFVLRLNVVGVGRFAISLYGETRRAISYNHAKKEFDFASKETVIVSNYIEGLKILAHQYDDHHLLMFISDFEKSDAYIKAFGKSVTLAEVRNVPVNRILKSKPDIDKYFGGK
;
A
#
# COMPACT_ATOMS: atom_id res chain seq x y z
N MET A 1 -13.98 1.21 20.60
CA MET A 1 -14.02 0.38 21.82
C MET A 1 -12.70 0.62 22.50
N ASP A 2 -12.74 1.51 23.49
CA ASP A 2 -11.58 1.99 24.22
C ASP A 2 -11.06 0.87 25.13
N ASN A 3 -9.90 0.32 24.79
CA ASN A 3 -9.10 -0.43 25.76
C ASN A 3 -8.43 0.60 26.66
N ALA A 4 -9.19 1.09 27.64
CA ALA A 4 -8.63 1.81 28.78
C ALA A 4 -7.73 0.83 29.55
N ILE A 5 -6.43 0.88 29.27
CA ILE A 5 -5.41 0.25 30.11
C ILE A 5 -5.51 0.95 31.47
N ILE A 6 -6.08 0.25 32.44
CA ILE A 6 -6.17 0.70 33.83
C ILE A 6 -4.73 0.87 34.32
N LYS A 7 -4.29 2.12 34.45
CA LYS A 7 -2.99 2.48 35.03
C LYS A 7 -3.06 2.12 36.52
N LYS A 8 -2.61 0.92 36.88
CA LYS A 8 -2.48 0.47 38.28
C LYS A 8 -1.22 1.11 38.85
N ASP A 9 -1.37 2.01 39.82
CA ASP A 9 -0.28 2.70 40.50
C ASP A 9 0.89 1.76 40.82
N ILE A 10 2.10 2.21 40.52
CA ILE A 10 3.38 1.52 40.76
C ILE A 10 3.92 2.02 42.10
N LEU A 11 3.16 1.82 43.17
CA LEU A 11 3.61 2.15 44.52
C LEU A 11 3.53 0.91 45.39
N LEU A 12 4.59 0.66 46.16
CA LEU A 12 4.53 -0.17 47.36
C LEU A 12 3.54 0.52 48.30
N ASN A 13 2.26 0.15 48.23
CA ASN A 13 1.26 0.62 49.17
C ASN A 13 1.34 -0.26 50.41
N LEU A 14 1.84 0.35 51.49
CA LEU A 14 1.71 -0.15 52.85
C LEU A 14 0.35 0.30 53.37
N SER A 15 -0.58 -0.63 53.55
CA SER A 15 -1.80 -0.37 54.30
C SER A 15 -1.60 -0.80 55.75
N VAL A 16 -1.98 0.06 56.68
CA VAL A 16 -1.96 -0.23 58.11
C VAL A 16 -3.40 -0.15 58.59
N GLU A 17 -4.00 -1.32 58.86
CA GLU A 17 -5.34 -1.43 59.45
C GLU A 17 -5.25 -2.17 60.79
N ASP A 18 -6.31 -2.07 61.61
CA ASP A 18 -6.37 -2.55 63.00
C ASP A 18 -6.12 -4.07 63.18
N GLY A 19 -5.97 -4.83 62.08
CA GLY A 19 -5.73 -6.27 62.05
C GLY A 19 -4.36 -6.73 61.52
N GLY A 20 -3.48 -5.83 61.06
CA GLY A 20 -2.15 -6.21 60.54
C GLY A 20 -1.54 -5.23 59.53
N PHE A 21 -0.31 -5.51 59.09
CA PHE A 21 0.36 -4.81 57.99
C PHE A 21 0.19 -5.62 56.71
N ASP A 22 -0.35 -5.02 55.65
CA ASP A 22 -0.49 -5.69 54.34
C ASP A 22 0.31 -4.94 53.27
N PHE A 23 1.22 -5.66 52.60
CA PHE A 23 1.93 -5.17 51.43
C PHE A 23 1.13 -5.57 50.19
N SER A 24 0.57 -4.58 49.49
CA SER A 24 -0.23 -4.81 48.28
C SER A 24 0.46 -5.59 47.15
N THR A 25 1.79 -5.69 47.17
CA THR A 25 2.66 -6.49 46.28
C THR A 25 4.01 -6.75 46.96
N SER A 26 4.59 -7.95 46.81
CA SER A 26 5.99 -8.21 47.22
C SER A 26 6.98 -7.37 46.40
N ILE A 27 8.21 -7.17 46.88
CA ILE A 27 9.25 -6.46 46.10
C ILE A 27 9.49 -7.19 44.78
N ALA A 28 9.40 -8.52 44.78
CA ALA A 28 9.51 -9.36 43.59
C ALA A 28 8.39 -9.09 42.56
N ASP A 29 7.14 -8.95 43.00
CA ASP A 29 6.01 -8.65 42.11
C ASP A 29 6.11 -7.23 41.51
N ALA A 30 6.54 -6.27 42.31
CA ALA A 30 6.78 -4.89 41.87
C ALA A 30 7.92 -4.83 40.83
N MET A 31 8.98 -5.60 41.03
CA MET A 31 10.09 -5.75 40.07
C MET A 31 9.62 -6.38 38.76
N ALA A 32 8.89 -7.50 38.80
CA ALA A 32 8.42 -8.20 37.60
C ALA A 32 7.49 -7.32 36.74
N LYS A 33 6.63 -6.53 37.38
CA LYS A 33 5.74 -5.58 36.71
C LYS A 33 6.51 -4.43 36.05
N ALA A 34 7.49 -3.85 36.76
CA ALA A 34 8.34 -2.79 36.22
C ALA A 34 9.22 -3.26 35.05
N GLU A 35 9.74 -4.50 35.12
CA GLU A 35 10.50 -5.11 34.02
C GLU A 35 9.63 -5.32 32.77
N THR A 36 8.38 -5.74 32.95
CA THR A 36 7.41 -5.89 31.84
C THR A 36 7.12 -4.56 31.15
N GLU A 37 6.92 -3.49 31.93
CA GLU A 37 6.71 -2.14 31.41
C GLU A 37 7.95 -1.61 30.65
N LEU A 38 9.15 -1.91 31.16
CA LEU A 38 10.42 -1.56 30.50
C LEU A 38 10.56 -2.25 29.13
N VAL A 39 10.10 -3.50 28.98
CA VAL A 39 10.06 -4.21 27.70
C VAL A 39 9.15 -3.49 26.70
N VAL A 40 7.92 -3.11 27.09
CA VAL A 40 6.97 -2.41 26.23
C VAL A 40 7.50 -1.05 25.77
N LEU A 41 8.16 -0.32 26.68
CA LEU A 41 8.80 0.96 26.34
C LEU A 41 9.93 0.76 25.31
N ASN A 42 10.75 -0.28 25.45
CA ASN A 42 11.81 -0.60 24.48
C ASN A 42 11.27 -1.01 23.10
N GLU A 43 10.16 -1.75 23.04
CA GLU A 43 9.50 -2.07 21.76
C GLU A 43 9.01 -0.79 21.04
N THR A 44 8.47 0.16 21.80
CA THR A 44 8.06 1.48 21.29
C THR A 44 9.25 2.22 20.68
N VAL A 45 10.42 2.19 21.34
CA VAL A 45 11.67 2.79 20.84
C VAL A 45 12.13 2.15 19.52
N ASP A 46 12.09 0.82 19.42
CA ASP A 46 12.56 0.11 18.22
C ASP A 46 11.64 0.30 17.00
N SER A 47 10.35 0.52 17.23
CA SER A 47 9.38 0.83 16.16
C SER A 47 9.74 2.08 15.35
N ILE A 48 10.40 3.06 15.98
CA ILE A 48 10.78 4.34 15.36
C ILE A 48 11.98 4.20 14.44
N LYS A 49 12.91 3.29 14.77
CA LYS A 49 14.10 3.03 13.94
C LYS A 49 13.70 2.52 12.55
N GLY A 50 12.59 1.79 12.43
CA GLY A 50 12.06 1.31 11.15
C GLY A 50 11.41 2.41 10.29
N LEU A 51 11.02 3.54 10.88
CA LEU A 51 10.37 4.65 10.18
C LEU A 51 11.37 5.67 9.61
N LYS A 52 12.53 5.82 10.24
CA LYS A 52 13.55 6.79 9.84
C LYS A 52 14.38 6.26 8.66
N PRO A 53 14.39 6.94 7.50
CA PRO A 53 15.32 6.60 6.43
C PRO A 53 16.78 6.85 6.84
N ASP A 54 17.67 5.93 6.50
CA ASP A 54 19.12 6.03 6.66
C ASP A 54 19.78 6.18 5.28
N CYS A 55 19.54 7.33 4.62
CA CYS A 55 20.14 7.66 3.32
C CYS A 55 21.38 8.55 3.51
N ASP A 56 22.51 8.15 2.93
CA ASP A 56 23.69 9.01 2.84
C ASP A 56 23.73 9.83 1.54
N LYS A 57 24.72 10.72 1.41
CA LYS A 57 24.87 11.58 0.22
C LYS A 57 24.96 10.76 -1.08
N LEU A 58 25.65 9.62 -1.05
CA LEU A 58 25.79 8.76 -2.21
C LEU A 58 24.46 8.07 -2.57
N ASP A 59 23.61 7.76 -1.58
CA ASP A 59 22.28 7.17 -1.84
C ASP A 59 21.42 8.16 -2.62
N TYR A 60 21.47 9.45 -2.25
CA TYR A 60 20.77 10.52 -2.97
C TYR A 60 21.34 10.75 -4.36
N ILE A 61 22.66 10.79 -4.53
CA ILE A 61 23.31 10.97 -5.84
C ILE A 61 22.90 9.83 -6.77
N LEU A 62 23.03 8.58 -6.34
CA LEU A 62 22.72 7.42 -7.18
C LEU A 62 21.22 7.33 -7.51
N ALA A 63 20.34 7.64 -6.56
CA ALA A 63 18.90 7.71 -6.80
C ALA A 63 18.57 8.79 -7.84
N THR A 64 19.14 9.99 -7.68
CA THR A 64 18.95 11.11 -8.63
C THR A 64 19.48 10.75 -10.01
N SER A 65 20.67 10.15 -10.10
CA SER A 65 21.25 9.69 -11.37
C SER A 65 20.40 8.61 -12.05
N SER A 66 19.84 7.67 -11.29
CA SER A 66 18.90 6.67 -11.82
C SER A 66 17.65 7.33 -12.41
N GLY A 67 17.07 8.29 -11.68
CA GLY A 67 15.91 9.06 -12.15
C GLY A 67 16.20 9.85 -13.41
N ALA A 68 17.32 10.58 -13.44
CA ALA A 68 17.75 11.34 -14.61
C ALA A 68 18.03 10.43 -15.83
N LEU A 69 18.71 9.29 -15.63
CA LEU A 69 18.93 8.29 -16.68
C LEU A 69 17.61 7.78 -17.24
N CYS A 70 16.64 7.44 -16.38
CA CYS A 70 15.34 6.97 -16.84
C CYS A 70 14.56 8.08 -17.56
N GLY A 71 14.71 9.35 -17.15
CA GLY A 71 14.12 10.49 -17.86
C GLY A 71 14.71 10.66 -19.26
N ILE A 72 16.02 10.45 -19.43
CA ILE A 72 16.68 10.42 -20.74
C ILE A 72 16.16 9.25 -21.59
N ILE A 73 16.05 8.05 -21.01
CA ILE A 73 15.46 6.88 -21.68
C ILE A 73 14.04 7.21 -22.15
N ASP A 74 13.24 7.87 -21.32
CA ASP A 74 11.89 8.24 -21.68
C ASP A 74 11.85 9.22 -22.86
N ILE A 75 12.59 10.33 -22.78
CA ILE A 75 12.66 11.34 -23.84
C ILE A 75 13.06 10.75 -25.21
N PHE A 76 14.08 9.89 -25.24
CA PHE A 76 14.65 9.41 -26.50
C PHE A 76 14.08 8.06 -26.98
N LEU A 77 13.66 7.19 -26.06
CA LEU A 77 13.24 5.83 -26.39
C LEU A 77 11.73 5.61 -26.22
N VAL A 78 11.05 6.37 -25.36
CA VAL A 78 9.58 6.40 -25.28
C VAL A 78 9.02 7.50 -26.18
N GLY A 79 9.42 8.75 -26.00
CA GLY A 79 9.00 9.88 -26.83
C GLY A 79 7.48 10.02 -26.90
N LYS A 80 6.94 10.14 -28.12
CA LYS A 80 5.50 10.12 -28.38
C LYS A 80 5.09 9.00 -29.34
N PRO A 81 3.80 8.63 -29.42
CA PRO A 81 3.31 7.68 -30.41
C PRO A 81 3.76 8.05 -31.84
N GLY A 82 4.18 7.04 -32.61
CA GLY A 82 4.74 7.21 -33.95
C GLY A 82 6.24 7.52 -34.01
N GLU A 83 6.84 8.02 -32.93
CA GLU A 83 8.27 8.35 -32.82
C GLU A 83 9.01 7.45 -31.81
N SER A 84 8.38 6.36 -31.34
CA SER A 84 8.81 5.61 -30.15
C SER A 84 9.57 4.30 -30.48
N PRO A 85 10.90 4.22 -30.24
CA PRO A 85 11.65 2.97 -30.33
C PRO A 85 11.12 1.86 -29.39
N LEU A 86 10.83 2.20 -28.12
CA LEU A 86 10.25 1.26 -27.16
C LEU A 86 8.81 0.90 -27.53
N GLY A 87 8.06 1.84 -28.10
CA GLY A 87 6.74 1.59 -28.69
C GLY A 87 6.77 0.50 -29.75
N ASN A 88 7.76 0.52 -30.64
CA ASN A 88 7.95 -0.54 -31.65
C ASN A 88 8.26 -1.91 -31.03
N ILE A 89 8.99 -1.94 -29.90
CA ILE A 89 9.27 -3.18 -29.16
C ILE A 89 7.98 -3.71 -28.51
N THR A 90 7.21 -2.83 -27.85
CA THR A 90 5.93 -3.23 -27.24
C THR A 90 4.93 -3.69 -28.29
N ASP A 91 4.84 -3.03 -29.44
CA ASP A 91 3.97 -3.46 -30.54
C ASP A 91 4.30 -4.88 -30.99
N LYS A 92 5.59 -5.18 -31.22
CA LYS A 92 6.05 -6.55 -31.57
C LYS A 92 5.72 -7.56 -30.47
N TRP A 93 5.86 -7.16 -29.20
CA TRP A 93 5.51 -8.02 -28.08
C TRP A 93 4.00 -8.35 -28.07
N PHE A 94 3.13 -7.36 -28.25
CA PHE A 94 1.67 -7.57 -28.32
C PHE A 94 1.26 -8.42 -29.52
N VAL A 95 1.89 -8.21 -30.68
CA VAL A 95 1.69 -9.05 -31.88
C VAL A 95 2.03 -10.51 -31.56
N ALA A 96 3.19 -10.77 -30.95
CA ALA A 96 3.58 -12.12 -30.56
C ALA A 96 2.60 -12.74 -29.55
N ARG A 97 2.15 -11.98 -28.54
CA ARG A 97 1.16 -12.45 -27.56
C ARG A 97 -0.19 -12.77 -28.20
N THR A 98 -0.61 -11.97 -29.19
CA THR A 98 -1.87 -12.19 -29.94
C THR A 98 -1.81 -13.49 -30.73
N ILE A 99 -0.68 -13.75 -31.40
CA ILE A 99 -0.44 -15.01 -32.11
C ILE A 99 -0.41 -16.20 -31.14
N ASP A 100 0.26 -16.07 -30.00
CA ASP A 100 0.31 -17.11 -28.98
C ASP A 100 -1.09 -17.41 -28.41
N PHE A 101 -1.92 -16.38 -28.21
CA PHE A 101 -3.31 -16.54 -27.78
C PHE A 101 -4.17 -17.23 -28.83
N ALA A 102 -3.98 -16.90 -30.11
CA ALA A 102 -4.65 -17.61 -31.20
C ALA A 102 -4.29 -19.10 -31.23
N LYS A 103 -3.01 -19.45 -31.05
CA LYS A 103 -2.53 -20.85 -30.94
C LYS A 103 -3.16 -21.57 -29.76
N LEU A 104 -3.21 -20.92 -28.59
CA LEU A 104 -3.87 -21.46 -27.40
C LEU A 104 -5.35 -21.75 -27.67
N CYS A 105 -6.02 -20.88 -28.43
CA CYS A 105 -7.42 -21.02 -28.79
C CYS A 105 -7.69 -22.03 -29.92
N ASN A 106 -6.67 -22.47 -30.67
CA ASN A 106 -6.81 -23.45 -31.75
C ASN A 106 -5.61 -24.42 -31.81
N PRO A 107 -5.52 -25.37 -30.87
CA PRO A 107 -4.36 -26.26 -30.75
C PRO A 107 -4.16 -27.18 -31.96
N GLU A 108 -5.20 -27.42 -32.76
CA GLU A 108 -5.11 -28.21 -34.01
C GLU A 108 -4.40 -27.44 -35.13
N LYS A 109 -4.52 -26.11 -35.15
CA LYS A 109 -3.83 -25.23 -36.10
C LYS A 109 -2.57 -24.67 -35.45
N LYS A 110 -1.54 -25.52 -35.35
CA LYS A 110 -0.28 -25.20 -34.63
C LYS A 110 0.47 -23.98 -35.18
N ASN A 111 0.26 -23.62 -36.45
CA ASN A 111 0.92 -22.48 -37.08
C ASN A 111 -0.11 -21.46 -37.58
N PHE A 112 -0.13 -20.30 -36.90
CA PHE A 112 -0.58 -19.05 -37.50
C PHE A 112 0.66 -18.39 -38.13
N ASP A 113 0.74 -18.43 -39.45
CA ASP A 113 1.92 -18.00 -40.21
C ASP A 113 2.06 -16.46 -40.25
N SER A 114 1.04 -15.74 -39.80
CA SER A 114 0.97 -14.28 -39.83
C SER A 114 0.04 -13.72 -38.75
N LEU A 115 0.22 -12.44 -38.41
CA LEU A 115 -0.70 -11.72 -37.54
C LEU A 115 -2.12 -11.66 -38.14
N ASP A 116 -2.26 -11.43 -39.46
CA ASP A 116 -3.57 -11.31 -40.08
C ASP A 116 -4.36 -12.63 -39.99
N SER A 117 -3.71 -13.79 -40.15
CA SER A 117 -4.37 -15.09 -40.03
C SER A 117 -4.82 -15.38 -38.59
N ALA A 118 -4.02 -14.95 -37.59
CA ALA A 118 -4.38 -15.03 -36.18
C ALA A 118 -5.58 -14.14 -35.86
N LEU A 119 -5.56 -12.88 -36.29
CA LEU A 119 -6.65 -11.93 -36.08
C LEU A 119 -7.94 -12.39 -36.74
N ARG A 120 -7.92 -12.84 -38.00
CA ARG A 120 -9.12 -13.37 -38.69
C ARG A 120 -9.77 -14.52 -37.92
N PHE A 121 -8.95 -15.38 -37.31
CA PHE A 121 -9.45 -16.47 -36.49
C PHE A 121 -10.06 -15.97 -35.18
N LEU A 122 -9.36 -15.07 -34.47
CA LEU A 122 -9.83 -14.52 -33.20
C LEU A 122 -11.10 -13.68 -33.38
N GLU A 123 -11.15 -12.79 -34.37
CA GLU A 123 -12.33 -11.97 -34.74
C GLU A 123 -13.55 -12.86 -35.03
N LYS A 124 -13.36 -14.01 -35.68
CA LYS A 124 -14.44 -14.97 -35.93
C LYS A 124 -14.85 -15.76 -34.68
N LYS A 125 -13.89 -16.11 -33.82
CA LYS A 125 -14.11 -16.94 -32.64
C LYS A 125 -14.76 -16.15 -31.50
N PHE A 126 -14.32 -14.93 -31.29
CA PHE A 126 -14.73 -14.02 -30.22
C PHE A 126 -15.54 -12.86 -30.80
N LYS A 127 -16.53 -13.20 -31.63
CA LYS A 127 -17.46 -12.21 -32.18
C LYS A 127 -18.26 -11.58 -31.03
N VAL A 128 -18.59 -10.30 -31.17
CA VAL A 128 -19.41 -9.51 -30.23
C VAL A 128 -20.38 -8.60 -31.00
N PRO A 129 -21.49 -8.14 -30.40
CA PRO A 129 -22.48 -7.32 -31.11
C PRO A 129 -22.14 -5.83 -31.12
N TYR A 130 -21.08 -5.39 -30.44
CA TYR A 130 -20.75 -3.97 -30.23
C TYR A 130 -19.53 -3.48 -31.00
N ASP A 131 -19.03 -4.28 -31.95
CA ASP A 131 -17.85 -4.01 -32.79
C ASP A 131 -18.24 -3.34 -34.12
N GLN A 132 -18.93 -2.20 -34.03
CA GLN A 132 -19.29 -1.40 -35.21
C GLN A 132 -18.15 -0.45 -35.60
N THR A 133 -17.77 -0.49 -36.89
CA THR A 133 -16.73 0.41 -37.45
C THR A 133 -17.30 1.57 -38.29
N GLY A 134 -18.62 1.57 -38.52
CA GLY A 134 -19.37 2.60 -39.23
C GLY A 134 -20.80 2.13 -39.54
N LEU A 135 -21.81 2.79 -38.98
CA LEU A 135 -23.24 2.45 -39.14
C LEU A 135 -23.80 2.98 -40.46
N GLY A 136 -23.38 2.47 -41.62
CA GLY A 136 -23.77 3.04 -42.93
C GLY A 136 -23.55 4.56 -43.01
N ASP A 137 -24.10 5.24 -44.02
CA ASP A 137 -23.92 6.70 -44.15
C ASP A 137 -24.73 7.51 -43.11
N ALA A 138 -25.93 7.03 -42.74
CA ALA A 138 -26.81 7.72 -41.80
C ALA A 138 -26.34 7.59 -40.33
N GLY A 139 -25.96 6.39 -39.88
CA GLY A 139 -25.49 6.18 -38.51
C GLY A 139 -24.05 6.67 -38.29
N LYS A 140 -23.21 6.70 -39.32
CA LYS A 140 -21.89 7.37 -39.24
C LYS A 140 -22.02 8.87 -38.91
N THR A 141 -23.05 9.53 -39.42
CA THR A 141 -23.32 10.96 -39.16
C THR A 141 -23.92 11.18 -37.76
N ILE A 142 -24.75 10.26 -37.28
CA ILE A 142 -25.42 10.36 -35.95
C ILE A 142 -24.47 10.04 -34.80
N PHE A 143 -23.57 9.07 -34.96
CA PHE A 143 -22.68 8.59 -33.90
C PHE A 143 -21.23 9.08 -34.03
N ASP A 144 -20.88 9.76 -35.13
CA ASP A 144 -19.51 10.18 -35.47
C ASP A 144 -18.49 9.04 -35.28
N LEU A 145 -18.89 7.85 -35.72
CA LEU A 145 -18.16 6.61 -35.51
C LEU A 145 -17.28 6.31 -36.72
N THR A 146 -15.99 6.12 -36.48
CA THR A 146 -15.01 5.75 -37.50
C THR A 146 -14.18 4.56 -37.05
N ALA A 147 -13.57 3.86 -38.00
CA ALA A 147 -12.61 2.81 -37.70
C ALA A 147 -11.44 3.29 -36.81
N LYS A 148 -11.17 4.62 -36.73
CA LYS A 148 -10.11 5.19 -35.90
C LYS A 148 -10.52 5.43 -34.43
N ASN A 149 -11.79 5.73 -34.17
CA ASN A 149 -12.25 6.13 -32.84
C ASN A 149 -13.17 5.11 -32.14
N HIS A 150 -13.72 4.14 -32.87
CA HIS A 150 -14.75 3.25 -32.31
C HIS A 150 -14.30 2.45 -31.08
N HIS A 151 -13.05 1.98 -31.02
CA HIS A 151 -12.53 1.30 -29.82
C HIS A 151 -12.48 2.21 -28.58
N PHE A 152 -12.36 3.54 -28.75
CA PHE A 152 -12.43 4.47 -27.62
C PHE A 152 -13.88 4.87 -27.31
N LYS A 153 -14.70 5.13 -28.33
CA LYS A 153 -16.10 5.56 -28.13
C LYS A 153 -16.98 4.43 -27.59
N SER A 154 -16.77 3.19 -28.02
CA SER A 154 -17.53 2.02 -27.57
C SER A 154 -17.05 1.58 -26.19
N LEU A 155 -17.95 1.64 -25.19
CA LEU A 155 -17.61 1.36 -23.80
C LEU A 155 -17.11 -0.08 -23.60
N ALA A 156 -17.64 -1.02 -24.38
CA ALA A 156 -17.29 -2.43 -24.28
C ALA A 156 -15.83 -2.74 -24.71
N HIS A 157 -15.18 -1.84 -25.47
CA HIS A 157 -13.76 -1.97 -25.85
C HIS A 157 -12.81 -1.39 -24.79
N ASN A 158 -13.32 -0.67 -23.79
CA ASN A 158 -12.48 -0.12 -22.74
C ASN A 158 -11.97 -1.25 -21.84
N PRO A 159 -10.65 -1.39 -21.63
CA PRO A 159 -10.07 -2.36 -20.70
C PRO A 159 -10.25 -1.91 -19.24
N SER A 160 -11.50 -1.74 -18.80
CA SER A 160 -11.90 -1.33 -17.45
C SER A 160 -13.01 -2.23 -16.90
N LEU A 161 -13.27 -2.15 -15.60
CA LEU A 161 -14.39 -2.87 -14.97
C LEU A 161 -15.74 -2.42 -15.55
N LEU A 162 -15.88 -1.13 -15.88
CA LEU A 162 -17.09 -0.62 -16.51
C LEU A 162 -17.20 -1.10 -17.96
N GLY A 163 -16.08 -1.17 -18.69
CA GLY A 163 -16.06 -1.78 -20.02
C GLY A 163 -16.46 -3.25 -20.03
N LEU A 164 -16.01 -4.03 -19.04
CA LEU A 164 -16.49 -5.40 -18.83
C LEU A 164 -18.01 -5.45 -18.60
N PHE A 165 -18.52 -4.57 -17.73
CA PHE A 165 -19.95 -4.49 -17.45
C PHE A 165 -20.76 -4.20 -18.72
N PHE A 166 -20.37 -3.18 -19.50
CA PHE A 166 -21.05 -2.85 -20.76
C PHE A 166 -20.92 -3.95 -21.79
N SER A 167 -19.77 -4.60 -21.89
CA SER A 167 -19.58 -5.76 -22.78
C SER A 167 -20.54 -6.91 -22.46
N ILE A 168 -20.74 -7.24 -21.19
CA ILE A 168 -21.71 -8.28 -20.79
C ILE A 168 -23.13 -7.79 -21.11
N LEU A 169 -23.47 -6.56 -20.71
CA LEU A 169 -24.80 -5.97 -20.96
C LEU A 169 -25.16 -6.00 -22.45
N ASP A 170 -24.23 -5.59 -23.31
CA ASP A 170 -24.40 -5.48 -24.75
C ASP A 170 -24.55 -6.85 -25.41
N GLN A 171 -23.80 -7.85 -24.93
CA GLN A 171 -23.95 -9.23 -25.40
C GLN A 171 -25.30 -9.84 -25.01
N PHE A 172 -25.80 -9.55 -23.81
CA PHE A 172 -27.12 -10.03 -23.36
C PHE A 172 -28.28 -9.34 -24.08
N SER A 173 -28.13 -8.05 -24.38
CA SER A 173 -29.22 -7.20 -24.88
C SER A 173 -29.19 -7.03 -26.39
N ASN A 174 -28.15 -7.52 -27.08
CA ASN A 174 -27.86 -7.23 -28.47
C ASN A 174 -27.83 -5.71 -28.74
N THR A 175 -27.07 -4.99 -27.91
CA THR A 175 -26.90 -3.54 -27.97
C THR A 175 -25.44 -3.15 -28.15
N SER A 176 -25.18 -1.88 -28.39
CA SER A 176 -23.84 -1.30 -28.37
C SER A 176 -23.88 0.08 -27.74
N HIS A 177 -23.17 0.29 -26.63
CA HIS A 177 -23.13 1.58 -25.93
C HIS A 177 -21.88 2.40 -26.27
N PHE A 178 -22.11 3.68 -26.61
CA PHE A 178 -21.07 4.62 -27.03
C PHE A 178 -21.09 5.90 -26.19
N VAL A 179 -19.92 6.51 -26.05
CA VAL A 179 -19.76 7.90 -25.61
C VAL A 179 -19.39 8.76 -26.81
N THR A 180 -20.21 9.75 -27.13
CA THR A 180 -19.96 10.72 -28.21
C THR A 180 -20.50 12.09 -27.82
N ASP A 181 -19.75 13.17 -28.08
CA ASP A 181 -20.13 14.55 -27.72
C ASP A 181 -20.59 14.72 -26.25
N GLY A 182 -19.91 14.01 -25.33
CA GLY A 182 -20.27 14.03 -23.90
C GLY A 182 -21.59 13.34 -23.56
N GLN A 183 -22.16 12.55 -24.45
CA GLN A 183 -23.43 11.84 -24.26
C GLN A 183 -23.24 10.33 -24.33
N LEU A 184 -23.99 9.61 -23.48
CA LEU A 184 -24.12 8.17 -23.56
C LEU A 184 -25.24 7.83 -24.55
N VAL A 185 -24.90 7.16 -25.65
CA VAL A 185 -25.85 6.74 -26.68
C VAL A 185 -25.79 5.22 -26.81
N SER A 186 -26.92 4.59 -27.15
CA SER A 186 -27.03 3.15 -27.32
C SER A 186 -27.65 2.82 -28.67
N LEU A 187 -27.02 1.90 -29.40
CA LEU A 187 -27.58 1.26 -30.58
C LEU A 187 -28.35 0.01 -30.15
N GLN A 188 -29.62 -0.08 -30.55
CA GLN A 188 -30.46 -1.25 -30.33
C GLN A 188 -30.40 -2.18 -31.54
N GLN A 189 -30.52 -3.49 -31.32
CA GLN A 189 -30.41 -4.53 -32.36
C GLN A 189 -29.10 -4.40 -33.14
N ALA A 190 -28.01 -4.43 -32.39
CA ALA A 190 -26.68 -4.07 -32.89
C ALA A 190 -26.13 -5.05 -33.95
N ASP A 191 -26.55 -6.32 -33.92
CA ASP A 191 -26.32 -7.31 -34.98
C ASP A 191 -27.52 -8.29 -35.07
N GLU A 192 -28.19 -8.32 -36.22
CA GLU A 192 -29.37 -9.18 -36.47
C GLU A 192 -29.09 -10.68 -36.27
N LYS A 193 -27.84 -11.10 -36.45
CA LYS A 193 -27.43 -12.51 -36.35
C LYS A 193 -26.76 -12.83 -35.01
N TRP A 194 -26.78 -11.89 -34.06
CA TRP A 194 -26.15 -12.08 -32.77
C TRP A 194 -27.01 -12.90 -31.82
N GLU A 195 -26.39 -13.92 -31.24
CA GLU A 195 -26.93 -14.66 -30.11
C GLU A 195 -25.82 -14.98 -29.12
N LEU A 196 -26.00 -14.57 -27.86
CA LEU A 196 -25.08 -14.94 -26.79
C LEU A 196 -25.25 -16.42 -26.44
N ARG A 197 -24.19 -17.19 -26.67
CA ARG A 197 -24.12 -18.63 -26.38
C ARG A 197 -24.20 -18.92 -24.88
N GLY A 198 -24.83 -20.05 -24.54
CA GLY A 198 -24.98 -20.55 -23.17
C GLY A 198 -26.39 -21.05 -22.91
N GLY A 199 -26.52 -22.25 -22.32
CA GLY A 199 -27.82 -22.88 -22.07
C GLY A 199 -28.58 -22.32 -20.86
N ASN A 200 -27.93 -21.48 -20.04
CA ASN A 200 -28.50 -20.85 -18.85
C ASN A 200 -27.76 -19.54 -18.51
N ILE A 201 -28.25 -18.77 -17.54
CA ILE A 201 -27.66 -17.47 -17.18
C ILE A 201 -26.18 -17.58 -16.76
N PRO A 202 -25.76 -18.49 -15.85
CA PRO A 202 -24.35 -18.62 -15.49
C PRO A 202 -23.43 -18.94 -16.68
N SER A 203 -23.84 -19.84 -17.58
CA SER A 203 -23.07 -20.16 -18.78
C SER A 203 -23.00 -18.99 -19.76
N LYS A 204 -24.09 -18.22 -19.93
CA LYS A 204 -24.09 -16.99 -20.73
C LYS A 204 -23.16 -15.92 -20.15
N LEU A 205 -23.12 -15.76 -18.82
CA LEU A 205 -22.17 -14.85 -18.16
C LEU A 205 -20.72 -15.27 -18.42
N PHE A 206 -20.41 -16.56 -18.28
CA PHE A 206 -19.09 -17.08 -18.59
C PHE A 206 -18.71 -16.87 -20.06
N CYS A 207 -19.61 -17.19 -20.99
CA CYS A 207 -19.39 -16.98 -22.42
C CYS A 207 -19.21 -15.49 -22.74
N GLY A 208 -20.01 -14.61 -22.15
CA GLY A 208 -19.89 -13.16 -22.35
C GLY A 208 -18.55 -12.61 -21.88
N PHE A 209 -18.08 -13.07 -20.71
CA PHE A 209 -16.76 -12.74 -20.17
C PHE A 209 -15.62 -13.28 -21.06
N ALA A 210 -15.71 -14.53 -21.50
CA ALA A 210 -14.70 -15.16 -22.36
C ALA A 210 -14.62 -14.49 -23.74
N ASN A 211 -15.77 -14.13 -24.33
CA ASN A 211 -15.85 -13.36 -25.56
C ASN A 211 -15.17 -12.01 -25.42
N TRP A 212 -15.46 -11.29 -24.33
CA TRP A 212 -14.86 -9.97 -24.08
C TRP A 212 -13.33 -10.03 -24.01
N ILE A 213 -12.78 -10.95 -23.21
CA ILE A 213 -11.32 -11.10 -23.11
C ILE A 213 -10.72 -11.44 -24.48
N GLY A 214 -11.32 -12.41 -25.18
CA GLY A 214 -10.81 -12.84 -26.48
C GLY A 214 -10.86 -11.74 -27.54
N HIS A 215 -11.90 -10.91 -27.52
CA HIS A 215 -12.08 -9.76 -28.41
C HIS A 215 -11.08 -8.64 -28.09
N LEU A 216 -10.90 -8.28 -26.81
CA LEU A 216 -9.87 -7.30 -26.45
C LEU A 216 -8.46 -7.76 -26.86
N ILE A 217 -8.14 -9.05 -26.69
CA ILE A 217 -6.84 -9.58 -27.10
C ILE A 217 -6.66 -9.55 -28.63
N SER A 218 -7.71 -9.69 -29.44
CA SER A 218 -7.57 -9.43 -30.88
C SER A 218 -7.28 -7.96 -31.16
N ASP A 219 -8.06 -7.07 -30.57
CA ASP A 219 -8.05 -5.65 -30.94
C ASP A 219 -6.80 -4.91 -30.49
N VAL A 220 -6.08 -5.44 -29.49
CA VAL A 220 -4.83 -4.86 -29.00
C VAL A 220 -3.80 -4.71 -30.13
N SER A 221 -3.80 -5.63 -31.10
CA SER A 221 -2.89 -5.63 -32.25
C SER A 221 -3.53 -5.04 -33.51
N GLY A 222 -4.69 -4.40 -33.38
CA GLY A 222 -5.50 -3.89 -34.49
C GLY A 222 -6.39 -4.97 -35.11
N SER A 223 -6.85 -4.72 -36.34
CA SER A 223 -7.68 -5.66 -37.09
C SER A 223 -6.88 -6.47 -38.11
N SER A 224 -7.46 -7.58 -38.55
CA SER A 224 -6.94 -8.39 -39.66
C SER A 224 -6.74 -7.56 -40.93
N SER A 225 -7.61 -6.58 -41.18
CA SER A 225 -7.51 -5.67 -42.33
C SER A 225 -6.31 -4.73 -42.25
N SER A 226 -6.00 -4.20 -41.06
CA SER A 226 -4.80 -3.39 -40.84
C SER A 226 -3.53 -4.24 -40.92
N ALA A 227 -3.54 -5.42 -40.31
CA ALA A 227 -2.40 -6.33 -40.33
C ALA A 227 -2.03 -6.77 -41.76
N ALA A 228 -3.03 -7.08 -42.60
CA ALA A 228 -2.81 -7.44 -44.00
C ALA A 228 -2.18 -6.31 -44.83
N LYS A 229 -2.36 -5.05 -44.42
CA LYS A 229 -1.75 -3.86 -45.04
C LYS A 229 -0.41 -3.47 -44.43
N GLY A 230 0.08 -4.24 -43.44
CA GLY A 230 1.28 -3.88 -42.68
C GLY A 230 1.10 -2.66 -41.76
N ASN A 231 -0.14 -2.28 -41.46
CA ASN A 231 -0.44 -1.14 -40.60
C ASN A 231 -0.57 -1.58 -39.14
N ARG A 232 -0.15 -0.70 -38.22
CA ARG A 232 -0.21 -0.90 -36.76
C ARG A 232 -1.63 -1.15 -36.21
N GLY A 233 -2.65 -0.61 -36.88
CA GLY A 233 -4.03 -0.57 -36.38
C GLY A 233 -4.21 0.39 -35.19
N THR A 234 -5.45 0.59 -34.77
CA THR A 234 -5.82 1.52 -33.69
C THR A 234 -5.41 1.04 -32.30
N GLY A 235 -5.43 -0.27 -32.06
CA GLY A 235 -5.19 -0.82 -30.74
C GLY A 235 -6.34 -0.52 -29.77
N LEU A 236 -6.16 -0.86 -28.51
CA LEU A 236 -7.15 -0.58 -27.46
C LEU A 236 -6.85 0.72 -26.71
N PRO A 237 -7.87 1.45 -26.27
CA PRO A 237 -7.66 2.68 -25.53
C PRO A 237 -6.91 2.39 -24.23
N SER A 238 -6.09 3.37 -23.81
CA SER A 238 -5.31 3.26 -22.58
C SER A 238 -6.23 3.12 -21.36
N PRO A 239 -6.02 2.11 -20.48
CA PRO A 239 -6.76 1.98 -19.23
C PRO A 239 -6.71 3.22 -18.31
N LEU A 240 -5.67 4.06 -18.43
CA LEU A 240 -5.56 5.31 -17.65
C LEU A 240 -6.35 6.48 -18.25
N TRP A 241 -6.97 6.32 -19.41
CA TRP A 241 -7.74 7.36 -20.10
C TRP A 241 -9.20 6.97 -20.36
N THR A 242 -9.54 5.68 -20.28
CA THR A 242 -10.92 5.20 -20.44
C THR A 242 -11.87 5.69 -19.36
N TRP A 243 -11.36 6.09 -18.19
CA TRP A 243 -12.19 6.67 -17.11
C TRP A 243 -12.96 7.91 -17.55
N THR A 244 -12.51 8.63 -18.59
CA THR A 244 -13.23 9.80 -19.12
C THR A 244 -14.58 9.39 -19.71
N ASN A 245 -14.65 8.25 -20.41
CA ASN A 245 -15.90 7.65 -20.85
C ASN A 245 -16.73 7.15 -19.66
N ASP A 246 -16.06 6.55 -18.67
CA ASP A 246 -16.72 5.99 -17.49
C ASP A 246 -17.46 7.08 -16.69
N ILE A 247 -16.86 8.26 -16.51
CA ILE A 247 -17.50 9.40 -15.86
C ILE A 247 -18.76 9.84 -16.60
N ILE A 248 -18.69 9.97 -17.93
CA ILE A 248 -19.85 10.38 -18.74
C ILE A 248 -20.97 9.35 -18.61
N ALA A 249 -20.65 8.07 -18.73
CA ALA A 249 -21.62 6.98 -18.60
C ALA A 249 -22.28 6.95 -17.22
N ILE A 250 -21.49 7.10 -16.15
CA ILE A 250 -21.98 7.11 -14.77
C ILE A 250 -22.88 8.34 -14.53
N LYS A 251 -22.43 9.53 -14.92
CA LYS A 251 -23.23 10.77 -14.76
C LYS A 251 -24.56 10.67 -15.50
N ALA A 252 -24.54 10.20 -16.74
CA ALA A 252 -25.75 9.99 -17.53
C ALA A 252 -26.73 9.02 -16.84
N LYS A 253 -26.24 7.90 -16.29
CA LYS A 253 -27.09 6.92 -15.58
C LYS A 253 -27.59 7.41 -14.22
N LEU A 254 -26.86 8.30 -13.56
CA LEU A 254 -27.29 8.93 -12.31
C LEU A 254 -28.16 10.19 -12.51
N GLY A 255 -28.42 10.60 -13.76
CA GLY A 255 -29.15 11.83 -14.07
C GLY A 255 -28.39 13.11 -13.71
N LEU A 256 -27.05 13.04 -13.60
CA LEU A 256 -26.19 14.18 -13.34
C LEU A 256 -25.78 14.86 -14.65
N SER A 257 -25.68 16.19 -14.64
CA SER A 257 -25.19 16.95 -15.79
C SER A 257 -23.70 16.66 -16.05
N VAL A 258 -23.37 16.32 -17.29
CA VAL A 258 -21.98 16.28 -17.78
C VAL A 258 -21.47 17.70 -17.87
N THR A 259 -20.33 17.98 -17.24
CA THR A 259 -19.72 19.32 -17.20
C THR A 259 -18.85 19.55 -18.43
N GLU A 260 -18.54 20.81 -18.70
CA GLU A 260 -17.61 21.18 -19.79
C GLU A 260 -16.22 20.54 -19.59
N THR A 261 -15.77 20.42 -18.34
CA THR A 261 -14.51 19.75 -18.00
C THR A 261 -14.55 18.26 -18.35
N ASP A 262 -15.67 17.57 -18.10
CA ASP A 262 -15.81 16.15 -18.46
C ASP A 262 -15.68 15.97 -19.98
N LYS A 263 -16.36 16.84 -20.76
CA LYS A 263 -16.31 16.83 -22.22
C LYS A 263 -14.90 17.11 -22.73
N THR A 264 -14.28 18.18 -22.25
CA THR A 264 -12.90 18.57 -22.64
C THR A 264 -11.90 17.45 -22.36
N MET A 265 -12.00 16.78 -21.20
CA MET A 265 -11.11 15.66 -20.85
C MET A 265 -11.36 14.43 -21.73
N ASN A 266 -12.61 14.13 -22.05
CA ASN A 266 -12.97 13.04 -22.96
C ASN A 266 -12.48 13.31 -24.39
N GLU A 267 -12.62 14.54 -24.88
CA GLU A 267 -12.10 14.96 -26.18
C GLU A 267 -10.57 14.90 -26.22
N LEU A 268 -9.88 15.33 -25.16
CA LEU A 268 -8.44 15.17 -25.04
C LEU A 268 -8.02 13.69 -25.12
N ALA A 269 -8.70 12.82 -24.37
CA ALA A 269 -8.45 11.38 -24.36
C ALA A 269 -8.69 10.72 -25.73
N LEU A 270 -9.76 11.14 -26.42
CA LEU A 270 -10.04 10.71 -27.79
C LEU A 270 -8.94 11.18 -28.75
N ASN A 271 -8.53 12.45 -28.68
CA ASN A 271 -7.50 13.03 -29.54
C ASN A 271 -6.14 12.36 -29.39
N ILE A 272 -5.72 12.03 -28.16
CA ILE A 272 -4.46 11.30 -27.95
C ILE A 272 -4.56 9.85 -28.45
N PHE A 273 -5.72 9.20 -28.26
CA PHE A 273 -5.95 7.84 -28.73
C PHE A 273 -5.86 7.76 -30.26
N GLU A 274 -6.51 8.67 -30.98
CA GLU A 274 -6.44 8.74 -32.45
C GLU A 274 -5.02 9.00 -32.97
N LYS A 275 -4.16 9.62 -32.14
CA LYS A 275 -2.74 9.83 -32.42
C LYS A 275 -1.86 8.64 -32.02
N GLY A 276 -2.44 7.54 -31.54
CA GLY A 276 -1.74 6.29 -31.23
C GLY A 276 -1.40 6.09 -29.75
N TYR A 277 -1.94 6.91 -28.85
CA TYR A 277 -1.83 6.69 -27.40
C TYR A 277 -2.79 5.56 -26.97
N ASP A 278 -2.34 4.33 -27.17
CA ASP A 278 -3.08 3.12 -26.84
C ASP A 278 -2.39 2.32 -25.72
N ILE A 279 -2.97 1.19 -25.32
CA ILE A 279 -2.39 0.32 -24.28
C ILE A 279 -0.97 -0.16 -24.60
N ARG A 280 -0.59 -0.27 -25.89
CA ARG A 280 0.75 -0.70 -26.30
C ARG A 280 1.76 0.41 -26.02
N PHE A 281 1.44 1.65 -26.41
CA PHE A 281 2.28 2.81 -26.08
C PHE A 281 2.37 3.06 -24.57
N GLN A 282 1.25 2.93 -23.84
CA GLN A 282 1.29 3.02 -22.38
C GLN A 282 2.17 1.94 -21.73
N THR A 283 2.23 0.75 -22.33
CA THR A 283 3.17 -0.29 -21.90
C THR A 283 4.62 0.16 -22.08
N ALA A 284 4.93 0.89 -23.16
CA ALA A 284 6.25 1.46 -23.38
C ALA A 284 6.61 2.51 -22.32
N GLN A 285 5.66 3.37 -21.93
CA GLN A 285 5.84 4.33 -20.83
C GLN A 285 6.14 3.66 -19.49
N ALA A 286 5.66 2.44 -19.25
CA ALA A 286 5.97 1.72 -18.02
C ALA A 286 7.43 1.22 -17.93
N ILE A 287 8.14 1.11 -19.05
CA ILE A 287 9.49 0.54 -19.11
C ILE A 287 10.51 1.39 -18.32
N PRO A 288 10.65 2.71 -18.54
CA PRO A 288 11.59 3.52 -17.77
C PRO A 288 11.25 3.56 -16.27
N VAL A 289 9.96 3.56 -15.93
CA VAL A 289 9.48 3.54 -14.53
C VAL A 289 9.92 2.25 -13.84
N PHE A 290 9.76 1.11 -14.51
CA PHE A 290 10.20 -0.18 -14.01
C PHE A 290 11.73 -0.28 -13.92
N LEU A 291 12.46 0.23 -14.91
CA LEU A 291 13.93 0.28 -14.86
C LEU A 291 14.41 1.11 -13.66
N ASN A 292 13.75 2.25 -13.38
CA ASN A 292 14.09 3.09 -12.24
C ASN A 292 13.92 2.34 -10.90
N GLU A 293 12.83 1.57 -10.75
CA GLU A 293 12.63 0.68 -9.60
C GLU A 293 13.77 -0.32 -9.45
N LEU A 294 14.11 -1.03 -10.53
CA LEU A 294 15.12 -2.07 -10.52
C LEU A 294 16.51 -1.52 -10.18
N LEU A 295 16.92 -0.44 -10.84
CA LEU A 295 18.24 0.14 -10.66
C LEU A 295 18.44 0.66 -9.24
N VAL A 296 17.47 1.39 -8.70
CA VAL A 296 17.55 1.91 -7.31
C VAL A 296 17.63 0.76 -6.30
N ARG A 297 16.79 -0.27 -6.47
CA ARG A 297 16.78 -1.43 -5.58
C ARG A 297 18.07 -2.22 -5.65
N LEU A 298 18.61 -2.42 -6.85
CA LEU A 298 19.87 -3.12 -7.07
C LEU A 298 21.03 -2.34 -6.43
N ILE A 299 21.13 -1.04 -6.70
CA ILE A 299 22.16 -0.16 -6.11
C ILE A 299 22.08 -0.19 -4.59
N TYR A 300 20.87 -0.05 -4.03
CA TYR A 300 20.67 -0.14 -2.58
C TYR A 300 21.16 -1.48 -2.03
N ALA A 301 20.74 -2.61 -2.64
CA ALA A 301 21.10 -3.95 -2.18
C ALA A 301 22.63 -4.16 -2.21
N ILE A 302 23.29 -3.78 -3.30
CA ILE A 302 24.75 -3.88 -3.45
C ILE A 302 25.46 -3.08 -2.36
N ARG A 303 25.04 -1.83 -2.13
CA ARG A 303 25.68 -0.97 -1.12
C ARG A 303 25.51 -1.52 0.29
N ARG A 304 24.31 -2.01 0.63
CA ARG A 304 24.05 -2.62 1.94
C ARG A 304 24.81 -3.94 2.12
N LEU A 305 25.01 -4.69 1.04
CA LEU A 305 25.84 -5.89 1.05
C LEU A 305 27.31 -5.59 1.37
N PHE A 306 27.91 -4.58 0.73
CA PHE A 306 29.28 -4.16 1.05
C PHE A 306 29.40 -3.65 2.49
N ARG A 307 28.41 -2.89 2.96
CA ARG A 307 28.36 -2.43 4.35
C ARG A 307 28.29 -3.61 5.32
N TYR A 308 27.44 -4.60 5.05
CA TYR A 308 27.34 -5.82 5.85
C TYR A 308 28.66 -6.56 5.98
N PHE A 309 29.38 -6.78 4.87
CA PHE A 309 30.67 -7.47 4.90
C PHE A 309 31.80 -6.64 5.51
N SER A 310 31.66 -5.31 5.58
CA SER A 310 32.64 -4.43 6.20
C SER A 310 32.42 -4.30 7.72
N GLU A 311 31.17 -4.28 8.17
CA GLU A 311 30.79 -4.05 9.58
C GLU A 311 30.65 -5.33 10.39
N ILE A 312 30.24 -6.45 9.77
CA ILE A 312 29.94 -7.69 10.50
C ILE A 312 31.15 -8.64 10.52
N PRO A 313 31.65 -9.05 11.70
CA PRO A 313 32.72 -10.03 11.84
C PRO A 313 32.38 -11.36 11.16
N LYS A 314 33.38 -12.06 10.61
CA LYS A 314 33.15 -13.33 9.87
C LYS A 314 32.38 -14.38 10.66
N THR A 315 32.58 -14.43 11.98
CA THR A 315 31.94 -15.38 12.91
C THR A 315 30.44 -15.16 13.08
N GLU A 316 29.95 -13.93 12.86
CA GLU A 316 28.55 -13.56 13.05
C GLU A 316 27.75 -13.55 11.73
N ARG A 317 28.43 -13.81 10.61
CA ARG A 317 27.80 -13.73 9.29
C ARG A 317 26.85 -14.90 9.08
N SER A 318 25.61 -14.58 8.72
CA SER A 318 24.62 -15.55 8.23
C SER A 318 23.84 -14.98 7.05
N PHE A 319 23.29 -15.86 6.21
CA PHE A 319 22.44 -15.43 5.10
C PHE A 319 21.19 -14.69 5.59
N ALA A 320 20.58 -15.16 6.68
CA ALA A 320 19.39 -14.54 7.27
C ALA A 320 19.66 -13.10 7.72
N LEU A 321 20.79 -12.87 8.41
CA LEU A 321 21.18 -11.53 8.86
C LEU A 321 21.53 -10.62 7.67
N MET A 322 22.25 -11.15 6.68
CA MET A 322 22.57 -10.44 5.44
C MET A 322 21.30 -9.98 4.73
N TRP A 323 20.34 -10.89 4.50
CA TRP A 323 19.07 -10.57 3.84
C TRP A 323 18.28 -9.51 4.61
N LYS A 324 18.16 -9.67 5.94
CA LYS A 324 17.49 -8.69 6.81
C LYS A 324 18.09 -7.29 6.70
N LYS A 325 19.41 -7.17 6.52
CA LYS A 325 20.09 -5.87 6.35
C LYS A 325 20.04 -5.33 4.92
N CYS A 326 19.96 -6.20 3.90
CA CYS A 326 20.16 -5.82 2.50
C CYS A 326 18.88 -5.80 1.65
N GLU A 327 17.77 -6.35 2.14
CA GLU A 327 16.57 -6.50 1.31
C GLU A 327 16.06 -5.15 0.75
N PRO A 328 15.86 -5.03 -0.57
CA PRO A 328 15.53 -3.77 -1.21
C PRO A 328 14.02 -3.51 -1.31
N PHE A 329 13.22 -4.00 -0.36
CA PHE A 329 11.75 -3.97 -0.48
C PHE A 329 11.06 -3.16 0.61
N SER A 330 11.30 -3.49 1.87
CA SER A 330 10.45 -3.01 2.96
C SER A 330 10.99 -1.75 3.64
N ASN A 331 12.31 -1.51 3.52
CA ASN A 331 13.05 -0.53 4.30
C ASN A 331 12.69 0.93 3.94
N ALA A 332 12.66 1.81 4.93
CA ALA A 332 12.41 3.24 4.76
C ALA A 332 13.44 3.93 3.85
N THR A 333 14.70 3.49 3.87
CA THR A 333 15.79 4.00 3.05
C THR A 333 15.53 3.78 1.56
N VAL A 334 15.23 2.54 1.14
CA VAL A 334 14.97 2.26 -0.28
C VAL A 334 13.73 2.99 -0.78
N LYS A 335 12.69 3.14 0.07
CA LYS A 335 11.50 3.93 -0.26
C LYS A 335 11.82 5.42 -0.46
N ARG A 336 12.72 5.98 0.36
CA ARG A 336 13.20 7.36 0.19
C ARG A 336 14.01 7.52 -1.10
N MET A 337 14.93 6.59 -1.38
CA MET A 337 15.68 6.58 -2.64
C MET A 337 14.76 6.51 -3.86
N LEU A 338 13.77 5.60 -3.85
CA LEU A 338 12.77 5.49 -4.91
C LEU A 338 11.96 6.77 -5.09
N THR A 339 11.61 7.46 -4.00
CA THR A 339 10.91 8.74 -4.06
C THR A 339 11.75 9.81 -4.76
N VAL A 340 13.04 9.90 -4.42
CA VAL A 340 13.98 10.83 -5.06
C VAL A 340 14.17 10.49 -6.54
N ALA A 341 14.34 9.21 -6.86
CA ALA A 341 14.56 8.76 -8.22
C ALA A 341 13.34 9.00 -9.11
N HIS A 342 12.13 8.66 -8.65
CA HIS A 342 10.89 8.93 -9.40
C HIS A 342 10.56 10.42 -9.48
N GLY A 343 10.89 11.20 -8.44
CA GLY A 343 10.76 12.65 -8.48
C GLY A 343 11.68 13.28 -9.53
N THR A 344 12.93 12.84 -9.58
CA THR A 344 13.90 13.30 -10.61
C THR A 344 13.46 12.91 -12.01
N PHE A 345 13.02 11.65 -12.18
CA PHE A 345 12.44 11.16 -13.43
C PHE A 345 11.29 12.06 -13.91
N CYS A 346 10.31 12.32 -13.05
CA CYS A 346 9.15 13.15 -13.38
C CYS A 346 9.55 14.59 -13.71
N LEU A 347 10.52 15.16 -13.00
CA LEU A 347 10.99 16.53 -13.28
C LEU A 347 11.61 16.64 -14.68
N VAL A 348 12.42 15.66 -15.08
CA VAL A 348 13.04 15.62 -16.42
C VAL A 348 11.98 15.41 -17.50
N ASP A 349 11.09 14.44 -17.32
CA ASP A 349 10.00 14.12 -18.25
C ASP A 349 9.03 15.29 -18.44
N VAL A 350 8.48 15.82 -17.34
CA VAL A 350 7.58 16.99 -17.38
C VAL A 350 8.28 18.18 -18.04
N GLY A 351 9.56 18.39 -17.76
CA GLY A 351 10.38 19.43 -18.38
C GLY A 351 10.44 19.30 -19.91
N ASP A 352 10.75 18.12 -20.43
CA ASP A 352 10.74 17.87 -21.88
C ASP A 352 9.34 18.01 -22.47
N ALA A 353 8.32 17.41 -21.86
CA ALA A 353 6.94 17.47 -22.33
C ALA A 353 6.43 18.92 -22.44
N VAL A 354 6.71 19.76 -21.43
CA VAL A 354 6.39 21.20 -21.47
C VAL A 354 7.16 21.89 -22.60
N GLY A 355 8.46 21.67 -22.72
CA GLY A 355 9.28 22.28 -23.77
C GLY A 355 8.77 21.93 -25.18
N ARG A 356 8.48 20.65 -25.42
CA ARG A 356 7.95 20.15 -26.70
C ARG A 356 6.54 20.65 -26.98
N SER A 357 5.70 20.76 -25.96
CA SER A 357 4.35 21.33 -26.06
C SER A 357 4.38 22.79 -26.53
N LEU A 358 5.26 23.61 -25.95
CA LEU A 358 5.42 25.01 -26.33
C LEU A 358 5.96 25.17 -27.76
N ILE A 359 6.90 24.32 -28.16
CA ILE A 359 7.43 24.30 -29.54
C ILE A 359 6.33 23.94 -30.53
N ALA A 360 5.56 22.87 -30.28
CA ALA A 360 4.50 22.42 -31.16
C ALA A 360 3.32 23.40 -31.24
N GLY A 361 3.07 24.18 -30.18
CA GLY A 361 2.04 25.21 -30.13
C GLY A 361 2.51 26.60 -30.61
N GLY A 362 3.69 26.71 -31.22
CA GLY A 362 4.18 27.99 -31.76
C GLY A 362 4.38 29.07 -30.69
N GLY A 363 4.76 28.68 -29.47
CA GLY A 363 4.89 29.56 -28.30
C GLY A 363 3.68 29.53 -27.36
N THR A 364 2.60 28.83 -27.72
CA THR A 364 1.48 28.54 -26.81
C THR A 364 1.49 27.09 -26.33
N PHE A 365 0.89 26.82 -25.18
CA PHE A 365 0.87 25.46 -24.62
C PHE A 365 -0.11 24.56 -25.37
N ASN A 366 0.40 23.51 -26.02
CA ASN A 366 -0.40 22.48 -26.67
C ASN A 366 -0.63 21.29 -25.72
N ALA A 367 -1.83 21.19 -25.15
CA ALA A 367 -2.18 20.14 -24.20
C ALA A 367 -2.09 18.72 -24.80
N VAL A 368 -2.48 18.54 -26.07
CA VAL A 368 -2.42 17.23 -26.73
C VAL A 368 -0.97 16.77 -26.88
N GLU A 369 -0.07 17.63 -27.37
CA GLU A 369 1.35 17.28 -27.50
C GLU A 369 2.01 17.04 -26.14
N PHE A 370 1.63 17.81 -25.12
CA PHE A 370 2.10 17.60 -23.75
C PHE A 370 1.75 16.20 -23.26
N VAL A 371 0.48 15.80 -23.36
CA VAL A 371 0.02 14.48 -22.88
C VAL A 371 0.61 13.32 -23.69
N LEU A 372 0.83 13.50 -25.00
CA LEU A 372 1.45 12.47 -25.83
C LEU A 372 2.89 12.13 -25.42
N ARG A 373 3.57 13.07 -24.76
CA ARG A 373 4.96 12.92 -24.31
C ARG A 373 5.07 12.58 -22.83
N LEU A 374 4.25 13.21 -22.00
CA LEU A 374 4.27 13.02 -20.55
C LEU A 374 4.14 11.54 -20.17
N ASN A 375 5.07 11.05 -19.37
CA ASN A 375 4.99 9.71 -18.80
C ASN A 375 4.00 9.66 -17.62
N VAL A 376 2.72 9.46 -17.95
CA VAL A 376 1.62 9.38 -16.98
C VAL A 376 1.84 8.24 -15.96
N VAL A 377 2.46 7.13 -16.38
CA VAL A 377 2.78 6.00 -15.49
C VAL A 377 3.79 6.43 -14.42
N GLY A 378 4.82 7.18 -14.81
CA GLY A 378 5.84 7.71 -13.91
C GLY A 378 5.27 8.72 -12.92
N VAL A 379 4.41 9.64 -13.38
CA VAL A 379 3.70 10.59 -12.51
C VAL A 379 2.87 9.85 -11.47
N GLY A 380 2.10 8.83 -11.88
CA GLY A 380 1.32 7.99 -10.96
C GLY A 380 2.20 7.27 -9.94
N ARG A 381 3.32 6.68 -10.39
CA ARG A 381 4.26 5.99 -9.50
C ARG A 381 4.91 6.96 -8.50
N PHE A 382 5.29 8.16 -8.94
CA PHE A 382 5.84 9.19 -8.06
C PHE A 382 4.81 9.66 -7.02
N ALA A 383 3.55 9.86 -7.41
CA ALA A 383 2.48 10.20 -6.49
C ALA A 383 2.30 9.16 -5.37
N ILE A 384 2.36 7.86 -5.70
CA ILE A 384 2.33 6.77 -4.71
C ILE A 384 3.54 6.86 -3.75
N SER A 385 4.74 7.13 -4.28
CA SER A 385 5.94 7.34 -3.46
C SER A 385 5.79 8.53 -2.51
N LEU A 386 5.30 9.66 -3.01
CA LEU A 386 5.12 10.88 -2.23
C LEU A 386 4.08 10.68 -1.11
N TYR A 387 2.98 9.99 -1.41
CA TYR A 387 1.99 9.60 -0.40
C TYR A 387 2.62 8.70 0.68
N GLY A 388 3.36 7.67 0.28
CA GLY A 388 4.04 6.76 1.20
C GLY A 388 5.12 7.44 2.05
N GLU A 389 5.78 8.46 1.52
CA GLU A 389 6.77 9.25 2.24
C GLU A 389 6.12 10.22 3.23
N THR A 390 5.04 10.90 2.81
CA THR A 390 4.26 11.82 3.66
C THR A 390 3.63 11.09 4.82
N ARG A 391 2.97 9.95 4.56
CA ARG A 391 2.39 9.09 5.61
C ARG A 391 3.45 8.68 6.63
N ARG A 392 4.64 8.30 6.18
CA ARG A 392 5.73 7.90 7.08
C ARG A 392 6.27 9.06 7.89
N ALA A 393 6.40 10.25 7.30
CA ALA A 393 6.80 11.45 8.02
C ALA A 393 5.81 11.81 9.13
N ILE A 394 4.51 11.69 8.87
CA ILE A 394 3.46 11.88 9.89
C ILE A 394 3.59 10.82 10.99
N SER A 395 3.67 9.54 10.64
CA SER A 395 3.84 8.46 11.62
C SER A 395 5.11 8.60 12.45
N TYR A 396 6.23 9.00 11.83
CA TYR A 396 7.49 9.27 12.52
C TYR A 396 7.34 10.41 13.51
N ASN A 397 6.67 11.50 13.14
CA ASN A 397 6.47 12.63 14.04
C ASN A 397 5.57 12.29 15.24
N HIS A 398 4.53 11.46 15.03
CA HIS A 398 3.72 10.95 16.14
C HIS A 398 4.53 10.03 17.05
N ALA A 399 5.18 9.02 16.49
CA ALA A 399 5.97 8.07 17.26
C ALA A 399 7.14 8.76 17.98
N LYS A 400 7.75 9.80 17.39
CA LYS A 400 8.80 10.58 18.05
C LYS A 400 8.31 11.29 19.32
N LYS A 401 7.10 11.84 19.31
CA LYS A 401 6.51 12.45 20.52
C LYS A 401 6.30 11.40 21.62
N GLU A 402 5.80 10.24 21.24
CA GLU A 402 5.64 9.11 22.16
C GLU A 402 6.99 8.62 22.68
N PHE A 403 8.03 8.58 21.85
CA PHE A 403 9.38 8.22 22.27
C PHE A 403 10.02 9.23 23.21
N ASP A 404 9.84 10.52 22.99
CA ASP A 404 10.37 11.54 23.89
C ASP A 404 9.70 11.43 25.28
N PHE A 405 8.47 10.91 25.34
CA PHE A 405 7.78 10.57 26.58
C PHE A 405 8.29 9.24 27.15
N ALA A 406 8.28 8.16 26.36
CA ALA A 406 8.69 6.82 26.74
C ALA A 406 10.15 6.79 27.23
N SER A 407 11.06 7.52 26.60
CA SER A 407 12.47 7.61 27.02
C SER A 407 12.62 8.20 28.43
N LYS A 408 11.76 9.15 28.81
CA LYS A 408 11.75 9.71 30.17
C LYS A 408 11.19 8.69 31.15
N GLU A 409 10.13 7.98 30.75
CA GLU A 409 9.51 6.92 31.55
C GLU A 409 10.48 5.75 31.77
N THR A 410 11.26 5.34 30.75
CA THR A 410 12.30 4.31 30.88
C THR A 410 13.34 4.67 31.93
N VAL A 411 13.79 5.93 31.99
CA VAL A 411 14.73 6.38 33.03
C VAL A 411 14.09 6.29 34.42
N ILE A 412 12.83 6.68 34.56
CA ILE A 412 12.10 6.61 35.83
C ILE A 412 11.94 5.16 36.28
N VAL A 413 11.45 4.28 35.40
CA VAL A 413 11.25 2.85 35.68
C VAL A 413 12.57 2.15 35.98
N SER A 414 13.65 2.48 35.26
CA SER A 414 14.99 1.94 35.52
C SER A 414 15.49 2.33 36.92
N ASN A 415 15.38 3.61 37.28
CA ASN A 415 15.74 4.09 38.61
C ASN A 415 14.88 3.44 39.70
N TYR A 416 13.60 3.21 39.42
CA TYR A 416 12.69 2.51 40.33
C TYR A 416 13.08 1.05 40.54
N ILE A 417 13.39 0.30 39.48
CA ILE A 417 13.89 -1.08 39.57
C ILE A 417 15.20 -1.13 40.37
N GLU A 418 16.11 -0.18 40.16
CA GLU A 418 17.36 -0.10 40.90
C GLU A 418 17.12 0.17 42.40
N GLY A 419 16.18 1.06 42.72
CA GLY A 419 15.70 1.27 44.09
C GLY A 419 15.11 0.00 44.72
N LEU A 420 14.26 -0.73 43.99
CA LEU A 420 13.69 -2.00 44.46
C LEU A 420 14.77 -3.06 44.72
N LYS A 421 15.81 -3.14 43.88
CA LYS A 421 16.95 -4.05 44.10
C LYS A 421 17.72 -3.72 45.38
N ILE A 422 17.94 -2.43 45.65
CA ILE A 422 18.58 -1.98 46.89
C ILE A 422 17.73 -2.36 48.11
N LEU A 423 16.41 -2.14 48.02
CA LEU A 423 15.47 -2.50 49.10
C LEU A 423 15.41 -4.01 49.32
N ALA A 424 15.27 -4.81 48.26
CA ALA A 424 15.25 -6.28 48.36
C ALA A 424 16.52 -6.81 49.06
N HIS A 425 17.67 -6.21 48.78
CA HIS A 425 18.94 -6.57 49.41
C HIS A 425 19.03 -6.12 50.87
N GLN A 426 18.62 -4.88 51.18
CA GLN A 426 18.69 -4.35 52.55
C GLN A 426 17.72 -5.01 53.52
N TYR A 427 16.52 -5.33 53.06
CA TYR A 427 15.46 -5.85 53.92
C TYR A 427 15.42 -7.38 54.00
N ASP A 428 16.23 -8.08 53.20
CA ASP A 428 16.16 -9.54 53.02
C ASP A 428 14.69 -9.97 52.96
N ASP A 429 13.98 -9.58 51.89
CA ASP A 429 12.51 -9.61 51.78
C ASP A 429 11.88 -10.96 52.23
N HIS A 430 12.64 -12.04 52.07
CA HIS A 430 12.34 -13.38 52.58
C HIS A 430 12.32 -13.45 54.13
N HIS A 431 13.31 -12.87 54.81
CA HIS A 431 13.37 -12.74 56.27
C HIS A 431 12.26 -11.86 56.85
N LEU A 432 11.82 -10.80 56.18
CA LEU A 432 10.76 -9.92 56.71
C LEU A 432 9.39 -10.62 56.67
N LEU A 433 9.07 -11.30 55.56
CA LEU A 433 7.85 -12.10 55.43
C LEU A 433 7.87 -13.33 56.36
N MET A 434 9.03 -13.98 56.50
CA MET A 434 9.24 -15.07 57.46
C MET A 434 9.17 -14.56 58.90
N PHE A 435 9.73 -13.40 59.21
CA PHE A 435 9.69 -12.79 60.55
C PHE A 435 8.26 -12.44 60.94
N ILE A 436 7.46 -11.82 60.08
CA ILE A 436 6.05 -11.53 60.38
C ILE A 436 5.28 -12.84 60.56
N SER A 437 5.44 -13.82 59.67
CA SER A 437 4.83 -15.15 59.82
C SER A 437 5.26 -15.87 61.11
N ASP A 438 6.54 -15.83 61.46
CA ASP A 438 7.10 -16.50 62.65
C ASP A 438 6.76 -15.75 63.94
N PHE A 439 6.61 -14.43 63.87
CA PHE A 439 6.18 -13.59 64.99
C PHE A 439 4.68 -13.73 65.24
N GLU A 440 3.86 -13.87 64.20
CA GLU A 440 2.42 -14.18 64.31
C GLU A 440 2.17 -15.60 64.79
N LYS A 441 2.98 -16.58 64.35
CA LYS A 441 2.83 -18.00 64.71
C LYS A 441 3.53 -18.39 66.00
N SER A 442 4.43 -17.56 66.53
CA SER A 442 5.05 -17.81 67.83
C SER A 442 4.32 -17.05 68.92
N ASP A 443 4.00 -17.73 70.03
CA ASP A 443 3.48 -17.11 71.26
C ASP A 443 4.51 -16.18 71.95
N ALA A 444 5.53 -15.71 71.23
CA ALA A 444 6.64 -14.93 71.76
C ALA A 444 6.17 -13.60 72.37
N TYR A 445 5.22 -12.92 71.74
CA TYR A 445 4.61 -11.70 72.27
C TYR A 445 3.79 -11.98 73.54
N ILE A 446 3.06 -13.11 73.59
CA ILE A 446 2.31 -13.56 74.77
C ILE A 446 3.25 -13.88 75.93
N LYS A 447 4.36 -14.59 75.68
CA LYS A 447 5.36 -14.92 76.70
C LYS A 447 6.10 -13.70 77.24
N ALA A 448 6.48 -12.75 76.39
CA ALA A 448 7.13 -11.52 76.80
C ALA A 448 6.18 -10.67 77.67
N PHE A 449 4.91 -10.60 77.28
CA PHE A 449 3.88 -9.91 78.06
C PHE A 449 3.64 -10.57 79.42
N GLY A 450 3.48 -11.90 79.47
CA GLY A 450 3.33 -12.64 80.72
C GLY A 450 4.48 -12.39 81.71
N LYS A 451 5.73 -12.33 81.22
CA LYS A 451 6.89 -11.98 82.05
C LYS A 451 6.84 -10.55 82.59
N SER A 452 6.31 -9.60 81.83
CA SER A 452 6.16 -8.22 82.29
C SER A 452 5.13 -8.10 83.42
N VAL A 453 4.05 -8.89 83.36
CA VAL A 453 3.04 -9.00 84.42
C VAL A 453 3.68 -9.58 85.69
N THR A 454 4.42 -10.69 85.57
CA THR A 454 5.13 -11.29 86.71
C THR A 454 6.15 -10.31 87.32
N LEU A 455 6.86 -9.54 86.49
CA LEU A 455 7.81 -8.53 86.96
C LEU A 455 7.12 -7.38 87.71
N ALA A 456 5.95 -6.94 87.25
CA ALA A 456 5.17 -5.90 87.93
C ALA A 456 4.65 -6.37 89.30
N GLU A 457 4.26 -7.64 89.41
CA GLU A 457 3.86 -8.26 90.68
C GLU A 457 5.02 -8.32 91.68
N VAL A 458 6.21 -8.75 91.23
CA VAL A 458 7.42 -8.79 92.07
C VAL A 458 7.86 -7.39 92.52
N ARG A 459 7.51 -6.35 91.76
CA ARG A 459 7.79 -4.94 92.11
C ARG A 459 6.71 -4.27 92.96
N ASN A 460 5.73 -5.02 93.47
CA ASN A 460 4.62 -4.52 94.28
C ASN A 460 3.82 -3.40 93.60
N VAL A 461 3.67 -3.44 92.27
CA VAL A 461 2.78 -2.52 91.56
C VAL A 461 1.34 -2.78 92.04
N PRO A 462 0.54 -1.75 92.36
CA PRO A 462 -0.84 -1.93 92.78
C PRO A 462 -1.63 -2.77 91.75
N VAL A 463 -2.38 -3.77 92.23
CA VAL A 463 -3.04 -4.77 91.36
C VAL A 463 -3.93 -4.13 90.28
N ASN A 464 -4.58 -3.01 90.60
CA ASN A 464 -5.41 -2.24 89.67
C ASN A 464 -4.63 -1.47 88.58
N ARG A 465 -3.30 -1.51 88.61
CA ARG A 465 -2.41 -0.92 87.60
C ARG A 465 -1.62 -1.97 86.82
N ILE A 466 -1.80 -3.26 87.11
CA ILE A 466 -1.19 -4.35 86.36
C ILE A 466 -2.17 -4.79 85.29
N LEU A 467 -1.78 -4.64 84.02
CA LEU A 467 -2.57 -5.04 82.86
C LEU A 467 -2.35 -6.54 82.64
N LYS A 468 -3.39 -7.38 82.77
CA LYS A 468 -3.23 -8.84 82.79
C LYS A 468 -3.83 -9.53 81.57
N SER A 469 -4.68 -8.82 80.83
CA SER A 469 -5.35 -9.33 79.65
C SER A 469 -5.26 -8.33 78.50
N LYS A 470 -5.40 -8.81 77.26
CA LYS A 470 -5.45 -7.96 76.07
C LYS A 470 -6.46 -6.80 76.21
N PRO A 471 -7.70 -7.01 76.71
CA PRO A 471 -8.65 -5.93 76.98
C PRO A 471 -8.14 -4.84 77.94
N ASP A 472 -7.32 -5.18 78.93
CA ASP A 472 -6.76 -4.21 79.87
C ASP A 472 -5.73 -3.30 79.18
N ILE A 473 -4.94 -3.87 78.27
CA ILE A 473 -3.94 -3.16 77.47
C ILE A 473 -4.63 -2.19 76.51
N ASP A 474 -5.61 -2.70 75.77
CA ASP A 474 -6.36 -1.93 74.78
C ASP A 474 -7.02 -0.73 75.48
N LYS A 475 -7.64 -0.95 76.64
CA LYS A 475 -8.24 0.13 77.45
C LYS A 475 -7.22 1.13 78.02
N TYR A 476 -6.02 0.68 78.41
CA TYR A 476 -4.98 1.54 78.97
C TYR A 476 -4.38 2.49 77.91
N PHE A 477 -4.20 2.02 76.67
CA PHE A 477 -3.66 2.81 75.56
C PHE A 477 -4.73 3.54 74.73
N GLY A 478 -6.00 3.52 75.17
CA GLY A 478 -7.08 4.28 74.55
C GLY A 478 -7.73 3.63 73.33
N GLY A 479 -7.53 2.32 73.14
CA GLY A 479 -8.32 1.50 72.20
C GLY A 479 -9.76 1.38 72.68
N LYS A 480 -10.71 1.44 71.73
CA LYS A 480 -12.15 1.26 72.00
C LYS A 480 -12.48 -0.18 72.36
#